data_AF-A0A3M1P590-F1
#
_entry.id   AF-A0A3M1P590-F1
#
_cell.length_a   1.000
_cell.length_b   1.000
_cell.length_c   1.000
_cell.angle_alpha   90.00
_cell.angle_beta   90.00
_cell.angle_gamma   90.00
#
_symmetry.space_group_name_H-M   'P 1'
#
loop_
_entity.id
_entity.type
_entity.pdbx_description
1 polymer ?
#
loop_
_entity_poly.entity_id
_entity_poly.type
_entity_poly.pdbx_seq_one_letter_code
_entity_poly.pdbx_strand_id
1 'polypeptide(L)' 'MPALASLPVAYADVEAAAARLAGVAHRTPVLTSRTVDRLTGATVFFKNEAFQR' A
#
# COMPACT_ATOMS: atom_id res chain seq x y z
N MET A 1 7.15 -25.03 10.67
CA MET A 1 6.53 -23.73 10.33
C MET A 1 6.91 -22.76 11.44
N PRO A 2 7.81 -21.80 11.21
CA PRO A 2 8.12 -20.82 12.25
C PRO A 2 6.82 -20.07 12.58
N ALA A 3 6.51 -19.97 13.86
CA ALA A 3 5.33 -19.23 14.30
C ALA A 3 5.47 -17.77 13.82
N LEU A 4 4.39 -17.19 13.31
CA LEU A 4 4.24 -15.75 13.00
C LEU A 4 4.55 -14.83 14.22
N ALA A 5 4.86 -15.41 15.38
CA ALA A 5 4.97 -14.78 16.69
C ALA A 5 6.29 -14.03 16.96
N SER A 6 7.20 -13.83 16.00
CA SER A 6 8.39 -13.02 16.26
C SER A 6 8.91 -12.22 15.06
N LEU A 7 8.01 -11.62 14.28
CA LEU A 7 8.44 -10.56 13.37
C LEU A 7 8.74 -9.30 14.19
N PRO A 8 9.84 -8.56 13.89
CA PRO A 8 10.24 -7.37 14.68
C PRO A 8 9.31 -6.17 14.49
N VAL A 9 8.33 -6.25 13.58
CA VAL A 9 7.35 -5.21 13.28
C VAL A 9 5.98 -5.87 13.24
N ALA A 10 5.02 -5.32 13.99
CA ALA A 10 3.64 -5.72 14.01
C ALA A 10 2.77 -4.72 13.22
N TYR A 11 1.52 -5.13 12.94
CA TYR A 11 0.55 -4.25 12.28
C TYR A 11 0.32 -2.93 13.05
N ALA A 12 0.31 -3.00 14.39
CA ALA A 12 0.16 -1.82 15.25
C ALA A 12 1.25 -0.76 15.03
N ASP A 13 2.47 -1.18 14.68
CA ASP A 13 3.57 -0.25 14.36
C ASP A 13 3.27 0.52 13.07
N VAL A 14 2.67 -0.14 12.07
CA VAL A 14 2.25 0.45 10.79
C VAL A 14 1.10 1.44 11.01
N GLU A 15 0.11 1.09 11.83
CA GLU A 15 -0.97 2.01 12.20
C GLU A 15 -0.44 3.26 12.92
N ALA A 16 0.48 3.06 13.87
CA ALA A 16 1.13 4.17 14.57
C ALA A 16 1.95 5.04 13.60
N ALA A 17 2.62 4.47 12.61
CA ALA A 17 3.34 5.22 11.58
C ALA A 17 2.37 6.03 10.68
N ALA A 18 1.24 5.45 10.29
CA ALA A 18 0.22 6.14 9.50
C ALA A 18 -0.35 7.35 10.24
N ALA A 19 -0.57 7.25 11.55
CA ALA A 19 -1.00 8.37 12.39
C ALA A 19 0.06 9.50 12.43
N ARG A 20 1.34 9.15 12.59
CA ARG A 20 2.45 10.14 12.59
C ARG A 20 2.61 10.87 11.26
N LEU A 21 2.33 10.19 10.15
CA LEU A 21 2.46 10.74 8.78
C LEU A 21 1.20 11.51 8.32
N ALA A 22 0.13 11.54 9.13
CA ALA A 22 -1.10 12.23 8.76
C ALA A 22 -0.86 13.73 8.54
N GLY A 23 -1.22 14.23 7.35
CA GLY A 23 -1.00 15.63 6.96
C GLY A 23 0.42 15.93 6.47
N VAL A 24 1.37 14.98 6.58
CA VAL A 24 2.73 15.08 6.05
C VAL A 24 2.85 14.31 4.73
N ALA A 25 2.37 13.07 4.70
CA ALA A 25 2.35 12.26 3.50
C ALA A 25 1.03 12.45 2.73
N HIS A 26 1.14 12.56 1.41
CA HIS A 26 0.01 12.53 0.50
C HIS A 26 -0.68 11.17 0.53
N ARG A 27 -2.01 11.18 0.56
CA ARG A 27 -2.81 10.01 0.20
C ARG A 27 -2.80 9.86 -1.32
N THR A 28 -1.75 9.23 -1.82
CA THR A 28 -1.54 8.99 -3.26
C THR A 28 -2.75 8.26 -3.87
N PRO A 29 -3.09 8.57 -5.13
CA PRO A 29 -4.26 7.99 -5.79
C PRO A 29 -4.06 6.49 -6.04
N VAL A 30 -5.18 5.79 -6.14
CA VAL A 30 -5.23 4.45 -6.72
C VAL A 30 -5.71 4.58 -8.16
N LEU A 31 -4.87 4.19 -9.11
CA LEU A 31 -5.18 4.23 -10.53
C LEU A 31 -5.56 2.83 -11.03
N THR A 32 -6.28 2.78 -12.15
CA THR A 32 -6.61 1.53 -12.87
C THR A 32 -6.22 1.67 -14.34
N SER A 33 -6.10 0.55 -15.06
CA SER A 33 -5.74 0.55 -16.49
C SER A 33 -6.46 -0.56 -17.24
N ARG A 34 -7.34 -0.17 -18.18
CA ARG A 34 -8.07 -1.12 -19.03
C ARG A 34 -7.14 -2.02 -19.85
N THR A 35 -5.98 -1.51 -20.26
CA THR A 35 -4.99 -2.31 -21.00
C THR A 35 -4.40 -3.39 -20.11
N VAL A 36 -4.03 -3.05 -18.87
CA VAL A 36 -3.49 -4.02 -17.92
C VAL A 36 -4.56 -5.03 -17.56
N ASP A 37 -5.78 -4.58 -17.28
CA ASP A 37 -6.87 -5.48 -16.91
C ASP A 37 -7.14 -6.52 -17.99
N ARG A 38 -7.10 -6.11 -19.27
CA ARG A 38 -7.24 -7.02 -20.41
C ARG A 38 -6.07 -8.01 -20.52
N LEU A 39 -4.85 -7.58 -20.22
CA LEU A 39 -3.66 -8.43 -20.30
C LEU A 39 -3.60 -9.45 -19.16
N THR A 40 -4.06 -9.08 -17.97
CA THR A 40 -4.04 -9.94 -16.78
C THR A 40 -5.33 -10.75 -16.62
N GLY A 41 -6.43 -10.36 -17.26
CA GLY A 41 -7.75 -10.93 -17.05
C GLY A 41 -8.34 -10.59 -15.68
N ALA A 42 -7.85 -9.55 -15.01
CA ALA A 42 -8.22 -9.16 -13.65
C ALA A 42 -8.32 -7.64 -13.52
N THR A 43 -9.02 -7.13 -12.50
CA THR A 43 -8.99 -5.69 -12.18
C THR A 43 -7.75 -5.37 -11.35
N VAL A 44 -6.86 -4.54 -11.90
CA VAL A 44 -5.59 -4.18 -11.25
C VAL A 44 -5.64 -2.75 -10.71
N PHE A 45 -5.30 -2.61 -9.43
CA PHE A 45 -5.26 -1.34 -8.72
C PHE A 45 -3.80 -0.94 -8.44
N PHE A 46 -3.41 0.23 -8.95
CA PHE A 46 -2.07 0.77 -8.80
C PHE A 46 -2.05 1.82 -7.69
N LYS A 47 -1.45 1.49 -6.54
CA LYS A 47 -1.13 2.46 -5.51
C LYS A 47 0.08 3.28 -5.96
N ASN A 48 -0.15 4.48 -6.51
CA ASN A 48 0.88 5.18 -7.26
C ASN A 48 1.72 6.12 -6.39
N GLU A 49 2.72 5.56 -5.70
CA GLU A 49 3.62 6.29 -4.79
C GLU A 49 4.58 7.26 -5.50
N ALA A 50 4.69 7.21 -6.84
CA ALA A 50 5.47 8.21 -7.58
C ALA A 50 4.92 9.65 -7.43
N PHE A 51 3.69 9.80 -6.93
CA PHE A 51 3.06 11.08 -6.61
C PHE A 51 3.28 11.58 -5.17
N GLN A 52 4.14 10.93 -4.38
CA GLN A 52 4.43 11.32 -2.99
C GLN A 52 5.39 12.52 -2.85
N ARG A 53 5.92 13.01 -3.97
CA ARG A 53 6.89 14.12 -4.02
C ARG A 53 6.31 15.46 -3.58
#